data_AF-A0A9D4HDH0-F1
#
_entry.id   AF-A0A9D4HDH0-F1
#
_cell.length_a   1.000
_cell.length_b   1.000
_cell.length_c   1.000
_cell.angle_alpha   90.00
_cell.angle_beta   90.00
_cell.angle_gamma   90.00
#
_symmetry.space_group_name_H-M   'P 1'
#
loop_
_entity.id
_entity.type
_entity.pdbx_description
1 polymer ?
#
loop_
_entity_poly.entity_id
_entity_poly.type
_entity_poly.pdbx_seq_one_letter_code
_entity_poly.pdbx_strand_id
1 'polypeptide(L)'
;MYDKLKKAARKVQDVVMQMADAETALKGFITAPLKMQLGSRCFIERIYVAPIVDDMLLGHDILHHGVLLDMQSDTLILDGKRIPVSSSFKEGKPTVARVMLKKRMVVPLYSLVRLP
;
A
#
# COMPACT_ATOMS: atom_id res chain seq x y z
N MET A 1 4.83 -7.00 -16.06
CA MET A 1 3.91 -8.14 -15.83
C MET A 1 2.68 -8.21 -16.75
N TYR A 2 1.95 -7.12 -17.00
CA TYR A 2 0.68 -7.13 -17.76
C TYR A 2 0.80 -7.71 -19.18
N ASP A 3 1.84 -7.31 -19.93
CA ASP A 3 2.06 -7.78 -21.30
C ASP A 3 2.46 -9.27 -21.39
N LYS A 4 2.79 -9.88 -20.23
CA LYS A 4 3.13 -11.31 -20.12
C LYS A 4 1.90 -12.19 -19.88
N LEU A 5 0.69 -11.61 -19.74
CA LEU A 5 -0.53 -12.36 -19.56
C LEU A 5 -0.92 -13.10 -20.86
N LYS A 6 -1.20 -14.41 -20.77
CA LYS A 6 -1.67 -15.22 -21.91
C LYS A 6 -2.89 -14.64 -22.62
N LYS A 7 -3.72 -13.90 -21.87
CA LYS A 7 -4.84 -13.11 -22.39
C LYS A 7 -4.86 -11.79 -21.64
N ALA A 8 -4.53 -10.70 -22.33
CA ALA A 8 -4.61 -9.37 -21.76
C ALA A 8 -6.06 -9.05 -21.38
N ALA A 9 -6.26 -8.46 -20.20
CA ALA A 9 -7.57 -7.95 -19.81
C ALA A 9 -8.01 -6.86 -20.77
N ARG A 10 -9.32 -6.67 -20.91
CA ARG A 10 -9.81 -5.52 -21.67
C ARG A 10 -9.51 -4.24 -20.87
N LYS A 11 -8.92 -3.24 -21.52
CA LYS A 11 -8.83 -1.87 -20.98
C LYS A 11 -10.24 -1.29 -20.81
N VAL A 12 -10.53 -0.73 -19.64
CA VAL A 12 -11.84 -0.14 -19.31
C VAL A 12 -11.79 1.38 -19.39
N GLN A 13 -10.75 2.00 -18.80
CA GLN A 13 -10.69 3.46 -18.66
C GLN A 13 -9.24 3.93 -18.56
N ASP A 14 -8.90 5.04 -19.23
CA ASP A 14 -7.63 5.75 -19.02
C ASP A 14 -7.64 6.53 -17.72
N VAL A 15 -6.51 6.50 -17.01
CA VAL A 15 -6.35 7.17 -15.71
C VAL A 15 -4.99 7.84 -15.59
N VAL A 16 -4.93 8.82 -14.69
CA VAL A 16 -3.71 9.50 -14.28
C VAL A 16 -3.46 9.18 -12.81
N MET A 17 -2.28 8.63 -12.50
CA MET A 17 -1.86 8.24 -11.15
C MET A 17 -0.82 9.23 -10.65
N GLN A 18 -1.07 9.85 -9.51
CA GLN A 18 -0.15 10.80 -8.90
C GLN A 18 0.96 10.07 -8.16
N MET A 19 2.20 10.50 -8.35
CA MET A 19 3.35 9.95 -7.66
C MET A 19 3.59 10.68 -6.33
N ALA A 20 4.42 10.08 -5.48
CA ALA A 20 4.73 10.61 -4.16
C ALA A 20 5.49 11.94 -4.20
N ASP A 21 6.17 12.27 -5.30
CA ASP A 21 6.89 13.55 -5.47
C ASP A 21 5.96 14.72 -5.80
N ALA A 22 4.65 14.49 -5.93
CA ALA A 22 3.57 15.45 -6.22
C ALA A 22 3.69 16.24 -7.54
N GLU A 23 4.86 16.25 -8.17
CA GLU A 23 5.12 16.93 -9.43
C GLU A 23 5.02 15.98 -10.63
N THR A 24 5.10 14.66 -10.40
CA THR A 24 5.01 13.66 -11.48
C THR A 24 3.71 12.87 -11.43
N ALA A 25 3.19 12.59 -12.63
CA ALA A 25 1.98 11.83 -12.85
C ALA A 25 2.22 10.77 -13.91
N LEU A 26 1.79 9.54 -13.62
CA LEU A 26 1.84 8.43 -14.55
C LEU A 26 0.52 8.33 -15.31
N LYS A 27 0.61 8.30 -16.64
CA LYS A 27 -0.52 7.94 -17.49
C LYS A 27 -0.63 6.42 -17.55
N GLY A 28 -1.83 5.91 -17.33
CA GLY A 28 -2.10 4.49 -17.35
C GLY A 28 -3.56 4.19 -17.63
N PHE A 29 -3.99 2.97 -17.33
CA PHE A 29 -5.38 2.57 -17.51
C PHE A 29 -5.82 1.53 -16.49
N ILE A 30 -7.12 1.46 -16.26
CA ILE A 30 -7.78 0.44 -15.46
C ILE A 30 -8.21 -0.70 -16.37
N THR A 31 -7.99 -1.93 -15.92
CA THR A 31 -8.42 -3.16 -16.57
C THR A 31 -9.82 -3.60 -16.14
N ALA A 32 -10.46 -4.44 -16.96
CA ALA A 32 -11.60 -5.24 -16.51
C ALA A 32 -11.16 -6.15 -15.35
N PRO A 33 -12.05 -6.51 -14.42
CA PRO A 33 -11.67 -7.32 -13.26
C PRO A 33 -10.89 -8.57 -13.65
N LEU A 34 -9.74 -8.76 -13.00
CA LEU A 34 -8.83 -9.85 -13.23
C LEU A 34 -8.79 -10.77 -12.02
N LYS A 35 -8.75 -12.07 -12.30
CA LYS A 35 -8.53 -13.09 -11.28
C LYS A 35 -7.04 -13.13 -10.94
N MET A 36 -6.69 -12.74 -9.73
CA MET A 36 -5.34 -12.76 -9.19
C MET A 36 -5.23 -13.78 -8.06
N GLN A 37 -4.11 -14.49 -7.95
CA GLN A 37 -3.84 -15.39 -6.85
C GLN A 37 -2.68 -14.89 -6.01
N LEU A 38 -2.89 -14.79 -4.69
CA LEU A 38 -1.85 -14.48 -3.71
C LEU A 38 -1.90 -15.54 -2.60
N GLY A 39 -0.83 -16.35 -2.52
CA GLY A 39 -0.84 -17.56 -1.70
C GLY A 39 -1.94 -18.54 -2.14
N SER A 40 -2.80 -18.95 -1.21
CA SER A 40 -3.98 -19.79 -1.51
C SER A 40 -5.25 -19.01 -1.80
N ARG A 41 -5.25 -17.67 -1.65
CA ARG A 41 -6.43 -16.87 -1.94
C ARG A 41 -6.47 -16.40 -3.37
N CYS A 42 -7.70 -16.24 -3.85
CA CYS A 42 -7.97 -15.68 -5.15
C CYS A 42 -8.83 -14.43 -5.02
N PHE A 43 -8.42 -13.40 -5.73
CA PHE A 43 -9.00 -12.06 -5.72
C PHE A 43 -9.52 -11.74 -7.12
N ILE A 44 -10.63 -11.02 -7.20
CA ILE A 44 -11.16 -10.51 -8.46
C ILE A 44 -11.12 -8.99 -8.36
N GLU A 45 -10.07 -8.39 -8.89
CA GLU A 45 -9.79 -6.97 -8.70
C GLU A 45 -9.57 -6.25 -10.03
N ARG A 46 -9.91 -4.96 -10.07
CA ARG A 46 -9.54 -4.09 -11.19
C ARG A 46 -8.11 -3.61 -10.97
N ILE A 47 -7.23 -3.90 -11.92
CA ILE A 47 -5.81 -3.56 -11.81
C ILE A 47 -5.53 -2.28 -12.59
N TYR A 48 -4.70 -1.42 -11.99
CA TYR A 48 -4.12 -0.23 -12.62
C TYR A 48 -2.82 -0.62 -13.34
N VAL A 49 -2.74 -0.31 -14.63
CA VAL A 49 -1.54 -0.55 -15.45
C VAL A 49 -0.86 0.78 -15.70
N ALA A 50 0.40 0.86 -15.28
CA ALA A 50 1.25 2.05 -15.36
C ALA A 50 2.65 1.67 -15.85
N PRO A 51 3.41 2.60 -16.45
CA PRO A 51 4.81 2.38 -16.81
C PRO A 51 5.69 2.48 -15.56
N ILE A 52 5.66 1.43 -14.73
CA ILE A 52 6.50 1.28 -13.53
C ILE A 52 7.63 0.27 -13.80
N VAL A 53 8.72 0.41 -13.04
CA VAL A 53 9.88 -0.49 -13.14
C VAL A 53 9.57 -1.85 -12.52
N ASP A 54 8.87 -1.83 -11.38
CA ASP A 54 8.45 -3.05 -10.69
C ASP A 54 7.36 -3.78 -11.49
N ASP A 55 7.35 -5.11 -11.37
CA ASP A 55 6.37 -5.92 -12.11
C ASP A 55 4.93 -5.67 -11.65
N MET A 56 4.71 -5.42 -10.35
CA MET A 56 3.41 -5.14 -9.74
C MET A 56 3.56 -4.54 -8.34
N LEU A 57 2.66 -3.62 -7.98
CA LEU A 57 2.52 -3.08 -6.63
C LEU A 57 1.19 -3.56 -6.03
N LEU A 58 1.25 -4.10 -4.80
CA LEU A 58 0.06 -4.45 -4.03
C LEU A 58 -0.32 -3.24 -3.17
N GLY A 59 -1.51 -2.71 -3.43
CA GLY A 59 -2.02 -1.56 -2.72
C GLY A 59 -2.83 -1.91 -1.49
N HIS A 60 -3.41 -0.87 -0.91
CA HIS A 60 -4.32 -0.95 0.22
C HIS A 60 -5.60 -1.77 -0.07
N ASP A 61 -6.00 -1.81 -1.34
CA ASP A 61 -7.09 -2.67 -1.85
C ASP A 61 -6.87 -4.14 -1.51
N ILE A 62 -5.66 -4.65 -1.69
CA ILE A 62 -5.29 -6.01 -1.32
C ILE A 62 -5.14 -6.17 0.19
N LEU A 63 -4.54 -5.17 0.86
CA LEU A 63 -4.33 -5.20 2.31
C LEU A 63 -5.64 -5.24 3.11
N HIS A 64 -6.70 -4.62 2.57
CA HIS A 64 -8.03 -4.61 3.17
C HIS A 64 -8.66 -6.01 3.34
N HIS A 65 -8.15 -7.03 2.65
CA HIS A 65 -8.65 -8.41 2.75
C HIS A 65 -8.16 -9.16 4.01
N GLY A 66 -7.75 -8.43 5.05
CA GLY A 66 -7.27 -9.01 6.32
C GLY A 66 -5.83 -9.49 6.24
N VAL A 67 -5.03 -8.86 5.39
CA VAL A 67 -3.59 -9.15 5.29
C VAL A 67 -2.87 -8.51 6.47
N LEU A 68 -1.96 -9.26 7.11
CA LEU A 68 -1.06 -8.72 8.14
C LEU A 68 0.35 -8.66 7.59
N LEU A 69 1.02 -7.52 7.76
CA LEU A 69 2.43 -7.39 7.44
C LEU A 69 3.25 -7.47 8.74
N ASP A 70 3.93 -8.59 8.93
CA ASP A 70 4.86 -8.79 10.04
C ASP A 70 6.24 -8.26 9.62
N MET A 71 6.56 -7.06 10.11
CA MET A 71 7.83 -6.40 9.85
C MET A 71 8.99 -6.99 10.66
N GLN A 72 8.72 -7.78 11.71
CA GLN A 72 9.77 -8.41 12.50
C GLN A 72 10.29 -9.65 11.81
N SER A 73 9.41 -10.42 11.18
CA SER A 73 9.76 -11.63 10.44
C SER A 73 9.82 -11.44 8.93
N ASP A 74 9.70 -10.20 8.44
CA ASP A 74 9.58 -9.85 7.02
C ASP A 74 8.59 -10.78 6.29
N THR A 75 7.37 -10.86 6.80
CA THR A 75 6.37 -11.82 6.32
C THR A 75 5.02 -11.18 6.09
N LEU A 76 4.43 -11.46 4.94
CA LEU A 76 3.04 -11.17 4.65
C LEU A 76 2.19 -12.36 5.11
N ILE A 77 1.28 -12.15 6.05
CA ILE A 77 0.38 -13.17 6.57
C ILE A 77 -1.01 -12.97 5.97
N LEU A 78 -1.53 -14.01 5.33
CA LEU A 78 -2.86 -14.04 4.72
C LEU A 78 -3.47 -15.41 4.97
N ASP A 79 -4.65 -15.45 5.62
CA ASP A 79 -5.31 -16.70 6.05
C ASP A 79 -4.41 -17.66 6.85
N GLY A 80 -3.57 -17.10 7.72
CA GLY A 80 -2.61 -17.88 8.50
C GLY A 80 -1.44 -18.44 7.69
N LYS A 81 -1.40 -18.27 6.36
CA LYS A 81 -0.21 -18.53 5.55
C LYS A 81 0.77 -17.39 5.64
N ARG A 82 2.02 -17.75 5.82
CA ARG A 82 3.17 -16.85 5.86
C ARG A 82 3.86 -16.85 4.50
N ILE A 83 3.88 -15.70 3.85
CA ILE A 83 4.58 -15.46 2.59
C ILE A 83 5.81 -14.61 2.92
N PRO A 84 7.03 -15.16 2.78
CA PRO A 84 8.25 -14.38 3.01
C PRO A 84 8.31 -13.17 2.08
N VAL A 85 8.63 -12.02 2.64
CA VAL A 85 8.85 -10.77 1.91
C VAL A 85 10.34 -10.49 1.94
N SER A 86 10.94 -10.23 0.79
CA SER A 86 12.32 -9.75 0.75
C SER A 86 12.32 -8.23 0.93
N SER A 87 12.88 -7.74 2.04
CA SER A 87 13.24 -6.33 2.15
C SER A 87 14.61 -6.12 1.50
N SER A 88 14.67 -5.41 0.38
CA SER A 88 15.93 -5.02 -0.26
C SER A 88 16.65 -3.85 0.44
N PHE A 89 16.21 -3.45 1.63
CA PHE A 89 16.92 -2.46 2.45
C PHE A 89 18.15 -3.07 3.13
N LYS A 90 19.25 -3.24 2.39
CA LYS A 90 20.57 -3.41 2.99
C LYS A 90 21.37 -2.11 2.93
N GLU A 91 21.78 -1.69 4.12
CA GLU A 91 22.73 -0.63 4.50
C GLU A 91 22.25 0.83 4.48
N GLY A 92 21.45 1.19 5.49
CA GLY A 92 21.33 2.57 5.97
C GLY A 92 21.06 2.58 7.47
N LYS A 93 21.82 3.36 8.25
CA LYS A 93 21.61 3.45 9.71
C LYS A 93 20.15 3.84 10.01
N PRO A 94 19.45 3.13 10.93
CA PRO A 94 18.06 3.44 11.24
C PRO A 94 17.95 4.87 11.78
N THR A 95 17.14 5.70 11.13
CA THR A 95 16.80 7.02 11.66
C THR A 95 15.68 6.84 12.66
N VAL A 96 16.00 6.95 13.95
CA VAL A 96 15.01 6.89 15.03
C VAL A 96 14.21 8.21 15.02
N ALA A 97 13.00 8.18 14.48
CA ALA A 97 12.04 9.26 14.65
C ALA A 97 11.41 9.16 16.05
N ARG A 98 11.88 9.98 17.00
CA ARG A 98 11.23 10.11 18.31
C ARG A 98 9.88 10.81 18.15
N VAL A 99 8.80 10.04 18.23
CA VAL A 99 7.44 10.58 18.29
C VAL A 99 7.10 10.92 19.74
N MET A 100 6.94 12.20 20.06
CA MET A 100 6.34 12.64 21.33
C MET A 100 4.85 12.87 21.16
N LEU A 101 4.03 12.12 21.91
CA LEU A 101 2.61 12.39 22.04
C LEU A 101 2.40 13.50 23.09
N LYS A 102 1.99 14.69 22.66
CA LYS A 102 1.58 15.77 23.57
C LYS A 102 0.05 15.77 23.67
N LYS A 103 -0.48 15.51 24.87
CA LYS A 103 -1.93 15.53 25.14
C LYS A 103 -2.45 16.97 24.93
N ARG A 104 -3.27 17.19 23.91
CA ARG A 104 -3.94 18.47 23.67
C ARG A 104 -5.08 18.63 24.68
N MET A 105 -4.98 19.63 25.56
CA MET A 105 -6.09 20.06 26.42
C MET A 105 -6.78 21.24 25.73
N VAL A 106 -8.06 21.09 25.38
CA VAL A 106 -8.87 22.19 24.87
C VAL A 106 -9.68 22.73 26.04
N VAL A 107 -9.41 23.98 26.41
CA VAL A 107 -10.09 24.68 27.49
C VAL A 107 -11.17 25.57 26.85
N PRO A 108 -12.46 25.37 27.16
CA PRO A 108 -13.53 26.24 26.66
C PRO A 108 -13.38 27.69 27.14
N LEU A 109 -13.87 28.66 26.37
CA LEU A 109 -13.87 30.06 26.79
C LEU A 109 -14.62 30.23 28.11
N TYR A 110 -14.04 31.02 29.01
CA TYR A 110 -14.47 31.31 30.40
C TYR A 110 -14.20 30.22 31.46
N SER A 111 -13.41 29.20 31.14
CA SER A 111 -12.97 28.22 32.15
C SER A 111 -11.77 28.75 32.94
N LEU A 112 -11.85 28.80 34.28
CA LEU A 112 -10.69 29.07 35.15
C LEU A 112 -9.87 27.79 35.34
N VAL A 113 -8.76 27.67 34.62
CA VAL A 113 -7.80 26.58 34.81
C VAL A 113 -6.73 27.03 35.82
N ARG A 114 -6.60 26.30 36.92
CA ARG A 114 -5.43 26.43 37.81
C ARG A 114 -4.33 25.50 37.30
N LEU A 115 -3.23 26.10 36.86
CA LEU A 115 -2.01 25.38 36.52
C LEU A 115 -1.27 25.03 37.83
N PRO A 116 -0.68 23.82 37.96
CA PRO A 116 0.30 23.54 38.99
C PRO A 116 1.64 24.24 38.71
#